data_AF-A0A932HFM6-F1
#
_entry.id   AF-A0A932HFM6-F1
#
_cell.length_a   1.000
_cell.length_b   1.000
_cell.length_c   1.000
_cell.angle_alpha   90.00
_cell.angle_beta   90.00
_cell.angle_gamma   90.00
#
_symmetry.space_group_name_H-M   'P 1'
#
loop_
_entity.id
_entity.type
_entity.pdbx_description
1 polymer ?
#
loop_
_entity_poly.entity_id
_entity_poly.type
_entity_poly.pdbx_seq_one_letter_code
_entity_poly.pdbx_strand_id
1 'polypeptide(L)'
;MERGGEGPLFAPLPPADELVAGVALNELKGMPPEAVPMLEAAGFKTLRDILDLEREDLLKIEGMNPELAEQLLTFLGELTEEGDEGESSPSGTADPTPEAPSPST
;
A
#
# COMPACT_ATOMS: atom_id res chain seq x y z
N MET A 1 -11.06 -5.85 -50.50
CA MET A 1 -10.07 -5.58 -49.45
C MET A 1 -10.85 -5.25 -48.18
N GLU A 2 -11.10 -6.27 -47.37
CA GLU A 2 -11.94 -6.21 -46.16
C GLU A 2 -11.07 -6.19 -44.90
N ARG A 3 -10.03 -5.34 -44.86
CA ARG A 3 -9.20 -5.22 -43.66
C ARG A 3 -9.26 -3.80 -43.13
N GLY A 4 -9.92 -3.66 -42.00
CA GLY A 4 -9.98 -2.46 -41.20
C GLY A 4 -11.08 -2.60 -40.16
N GLY A 5 -10.99 -3.60 -39.29
CA GLY A 5 -11.80 -3.64 -38.08
C GLY A 5 -11.39 -2.47 -37.19
N GLU A 6 -11.98 -1.31 -37.46
CA GLU A 6 -11.86 -0.10 -36.66
C GLU A 6 -12.66 -0.30 -35.37
N GLY A 7 -12.18 -1.19 -34.50
CA GLY A 7 -12.29 -0.90 -33.09
C GLY A 7 -11.52 0.40 -32.86
N PRO A 8 -11.98 1.29 -31.95
CA PRO A 8 -11.23 2.52 -31.66
C PRO A 8 -9.79 2.12 -31.33
N LEU A 9 -8.84 2.55 -32.17
CA LEU A 9 -7.40 2.27 -32.02
C LEU A 9 -6.85 2.73 -30.66
N PHE A 10 -7.63 3.56 -29.97
CA PHE A 10 -7.45 3.97 -28.60
C PHE A 10 -8.64 3.46 -27.80
N ALA A 11 -8.57 2.20 -27.36
CA ALA A 11 -9.29 1.85 -26.14
C ALA A 11 -8.81 2.82 -25.05
N PRO A 12 -9.70 3.36 -24.20
CA PRO A 12 -9.27 4.21 -23.09
C PRO A 12 -8.20 3.44 -22.31
N LEU A 13 -7.02 4.04 -22.17
CA LEU A 13 -5.97 3.47 -21.36
C LEU A 13 -6.53 3.24 -19.95
N PRO A 14 -6.22 2.09 -19.32
CA PRO A 14 -6.57 1.91 -17.92
C PRO A 14 -5.95 3.04 -17.08
N PRO A 15 -6.58 3.40 -15.95
CA PRO A 15 -6.05 4.43 -15.08
C PRO A 15 -4.61 4.11 -14.67
N ALA A 16 -3.76 5.13 -14.56
CA ALA A 16 -2.33 4.97 -14.29
C ALA A 16 -2.06 4.17 -13.01
N ASP A 17 -2.90 4.34 -11.99
CA ASP A 17 -2.85 3.61 -10.72
C ASP A 17 -2.93 2.08 -10.91
N GLU A 18 -3.82 1.64 -11.80
CA GLU A 18 -4.02 0.23 -12.10
C GLU A 18 -2.83 -0.39 -12.85
N LEU A 19 -2.07 0.43 -13.58
CA LEU A 19 -0.83 0.02 -14.25
C LEU A 19 0.34 -0.07 -13.26
N VAL A 20 0.44 0.85 -12.30
CA VAL A 20 1.50 0.86 -11.28
C VAL A 20 1.33 -0.31 -10.31
N ALA A 21 0.10 -0.62 -9.91
CA ALA A 21 -0.19 -1.76 -9.04
C ALA A 21 0.16 -3.11 -9.71
N GLY A 22 0.24 -3.18 -11.04
CA GLY A 22 0.63 -4.39 -11.79
C GLY A 22 2.13 -4.69 -11.83
N VAL A 23 2.98 -3.85 -11.22
CA VAL A 23 4.44 -4.02 -11.23
C VAL A 23 4.87 -5.21 -10.37
N ALA A 24 5.82 -6.01 -10.87
CA ALA A 24 6.35 -7.16 -10.17
C ALA A 24 7.20 -6.76 -8.96
N LEU A 25 7.13 -7.51 -7.86
CA LEU A 25 7.84 -7.19 -6.62
C LEU A 25 9.36 -7.09 -6.80
N ASN A 26 9.94 -7.91 -7.67
CA ASN A 26 11.37 -7.88 -7.96
C ASN A 26 11.83 -6.61 -8.71
N GLU A 27 10.92 -5.90 -9.37
CA GLU A 27 11.22 -4.65 -10.09
C GLU A 27 11.07 -3.41 -9.20
N LEU A 28 10.46 -3.56 -8.01
CA LEU A 28 10.23 -2.46 -7.08
C LEU A 28 11.54 -2.05 -6.40
N LYS A 29 11.97 -0.81 -6.63
CA LYS A 29 13.15 -0.25 -6.01
C LYS A 29 12.88 0.04 -4.53
N GLY A 30 13.69 -0.56 -3.65
CA GLY A 30 13.50 -0.44 -2.19
C GLY A 30 12.75 -1.61 -1.57
N MET A 31 12.20 -2.52 -2.40
CA MET A 31 11.60 -3.77 -1.94
C MET A 31 12.64 -4.64 -1.21
N PRO A 32 12.31 -5.19 -0.03
CA PRO A 32 13.21 -6.08 0.68
C PRO A 32 13.38 -7.39 -0.11
N PRO A 33 14.59 -7.70 -0.62
CA PRO A 33 14.82 -8.85 -1.50
C PRO A 33 14.64 -10.20 -0.79
N GLU A 34 14.72 -10.20 0.55
CA GLU A 34 14.44 -11.38 1.37
C GLU A 34 12.94 -11.70 1.42
N ALA A 35 12.06 -10.69 1.35
CA ALA A 35 10.60 -10.89 1.38
C ALA A 35 10.04 -11.35 0.02
N VAL A 36 10.64 -10.91 -1.09
CA VAL A 36 10.21 -11.26 -2.46
C VAL A 36 10.01 -12.76 -2.66
N PRO A 37 10.99 -13.65 -2.42
CA PRO A 37 10.80 -15.09 -2.64
C PRO A 37 9.74 -15.71 -1.72
N MET A 38 9.54 -15.16 -0.51
CA MET A 38 8.51 -15.64 0.42
C MET A 38 7.10 -15.27 -0.07
N LEU A 39 6.93 -14.03 -0.51
CA LEU A 39 5.69 -13.51 -1.10
C LEU A 39 5.35 -14.25 -2.40
N GLU A 40 6.33 -14.44 -3.28
CA GLU A 40 6.15 -15.18 -4.53
C GLU A 40 5.77 -16.64 -4.30
N ALA A 41 6.35 -17.28 -3.27
CA ALA A 41 6.00 -18.65 -2.87
C ALA A 41 4.57 -18.74 -2.32
N ALA A 42 4.10 -17.68 -1.64
CA ALA A 42 2.70 -17.56 -1.19
C ALA A 42 1.72 -17.17 -2.31
N GLY A 43 2.23 -16.81 -3.49
CA GLY A 43 1.43 -16.45 -4.67
C GLY A 43 1.29 -14.95 -4.92
N PHE A 44 1.85 -14.11 -4.06
CA PHE A 44 1.85 -12.65 -4.21
C PHE A 44 3.05 -12.23 -5.06
N LYS A 45 2.82 -11.80 -6.30
CA LYS A 45 3.88 -11.53 -7.28
C LYS A 45 3.95 -10.07 -7.71
N THR A 46 2.89 -9.32 -7.46
CA THR A 46 2.76 -7.93 -7.89
C THR A 46 2.50 -7.01 -6.71
N LEU A 47 2.76 -5.72 -6.89
CA LEU A 47 2.44 -4.69 -5.90
C LEU A 47 0.98 -4.78 -5.46
N ARG A 48 0.05 -4.93 -6.40
CA ARG A 48 -1.39 -5.07 -6.14
C ARG A 48 -1.71 -6.22 -5.18
N ASP A 49 -1.01 -7.34 -5.31
CA ASP A 49 -1.23 -8.52 -4.49
C ASP A 49 -0.86 -8.28 -3.01
N ILE A 50 0.07 -7.36 -2.75
CA ILE A 50 0.59 -7.07 -1.39
C ILE A 50 0.05 -5.78 -0.79
N LEU A 51 -0.48 -4.86 -1.60
CA LEU A 51 -1.07 -3.60 -1.13
C LEU A 51 -2.27 -3.80 -0.18
N ASP A 52 -3.02 -4.89 -0.38
CA ASP A 52 -4.17 -5.25 0.46
C ASP A 52 -3.78 -6.10 1.68
N LEU A 53 -2.51 -6.48 1.81
CA LEU A 53 -2.07 -7.38 2.88
C LEU A 53 -1.85 -6.63 4.19
N GLU A 54 -2.43 -7.18 5.25
CA GLU A 54 -2.22 -6.71 6.61
C GLU A 54 -1.01 -7.39 7.25
N ARG A 55 -0.50 -6.79 8.34
CA ARG A 55 0.59 -7.37 9.14
C ARG A 55 0.32 -8.82 9.51
N GLU A 56 -0.93 -9.14 9.87
CA GLU A 56 -1.35 -10.48 10.28
C GLU A 56 -1.26 -11.48 9.12
N ASP A 57 -1.58 -11.07 7.90
CA ASP A 57 -1.51 -11.94 6.72
C ASP A 57 -0.07 -12.16 6.27
N LEU A 58 0.78 -11.14 6.33
CA LEU A 58 2.22 -11.29 6.11
C LEU A 58 2.82 -12.30 7.10
N LEU A 59 2.48 -12.22 8.39
CA LEU A 59 2.97 -13.13 9.42
C LEU A 59 2.51 -14.59 9.26
N LYS A 60 1.46 -14.85 8.47
CA LYS A 60 1.04 -16.22 8.12
C LYS A 60 1.90 -16.84 7.03
N ILE A 61 2.72 -16.06 6.33
CA ILE A 61 3.60 -16.54 5.25
C ILE A 61 4.79 -17.26 5.86
N GLU A 62 5.04 -18.49 5.41
CA GLU A 62 6.19 -19.30 5.83
C GLU A 62 7.50 -18.54 5.57
N GLY A 63 8.27 -18.31 6.63
CA GLY A 63 9.54 -17.58 6.59
C GLY A 63 9.44 -16.08 6.85
N MET A 64 8.23 -15.51 6.94
CA MET A 64 8.04 -14.09 7.25
C MET A 64 8.21 -13.82 8.75
N ASN A 65 9.04 -12.82 9.07
CA ASN A 65 9.27 -12.35 10.43
C ASN A 65 8.57 -11.01 10.70
N PRO A 66 8.25 -10.67 11.96
CA PRO A 66 7.58 -9.42 12.31
C PRO A 66 8.37 -8.16 11.90
N GLU A 67 9.69 -8.20 12.01
CA GLU A 67 10.57 -7.09 11.60
C GLU A 67 10.55 -6.87 10.07
N LEU A 68 10.44 -7.95 9.29
CA LEU A 68 10.40 -7.90 7.83
C LEU A 68 9.02 -7.44 7.34
N ALA A 69 7.95 -7.94 7.96
CA ALA A 69 6.59 -7.52 7.69
C ALA A 69 6.39 -6.02 7.98
N GLU A 70 6.94 -5.51 9.09
CA GLU A 70 6.89 -4.08 9.40
C GLU A 70 7.66 -3.23 8.39
N GLN A 71 8.88 -3.62 8.01
CA GLN A 71 9.63 -2.92 6.96
C GLN A 71 8.88 -2.88 5.63
N LEU A 72 8.25 -3.99 5.25
CA LEU A 72 7.45 -4.06 4.03
C LEU A 72 6.24 -3.11 4.10
N LEU A 73 5.51 -3.12 5.21
CA LEU A 73 4.36 -2.23 5.41
C LEU A 73 4.75 -0.76 5.39
N THR A 74 5.88 -0.40 6.01
CA THR A 74 6.43 0.96 5.95
C THR A 74 6.74 1.35 4.50
N PHE A 75 7.41 0.49 3.74
CA PHE A 75 7.72 0.73 2.33
C PHE A 75 6.45 0.89 1.47
N LEU A 76 5.45 0.03 1.67
CA LEU A 76 4.17 0.12 0.97
C LEU A 76 3.40 1.39 1.34
N GLY A 77 3.44 1.79 2.61
CA GLY A 77 2.89 3.05 3.09
C GLY A 77 3.52 4.24 2.40
N GLU A 78 4.86 4.31 2.35
CA GLU A 78 5.55 5.40 1.63
C GLU A 78 5.19 5.44 0.13
N LEU A 79 5.09 4.27 -0.51
CA LEU A 79 4.76 4.19 -1.94
C LEU A 79 3.30 4.58 -2.27
N THR A 80 2.38 4.36 -1.33
CA THR A 80 0.95 4.67 -1.50
C THR A 80 0.61 6.09 -1.02
N GLU A 81 1.26 6.57 0.02
CA GLU A 81 1.09 7.93 0.56
C GLU A 81 1.67 9.00 -0.39
N GLU A 82 2.68 8.67 -1.22
CA GLU A 82 3.10 9.56 -2.32
C GLU A 82 1.99 9.85 -3.35
N GLY A 83 0.89 9.07 -3.36
CA GLY A 83 -0.30 9.30 -4.21
C GLY A 83 -1.50 9.93 -3.50
N ASP A 84 -1.49 10.02 -2.17
CA ASP A 84 -2.63 10.45 -1.36
C ASP A 84 -2.24 11.61 -0.44
N GLU A 85 -2.31 12.83 -0.98
CA GLU A 85 -2.31 14.05 -0.19
C GLU A 85 -3.66 14.18 0.57
N GLY A 86 -4.00 13.26 1.50
CA GLY A 86 -5.36 13.28 2.04
C GLY A 86 -5.77 12.27 3.10
N GLU A 87 -5.26 12.44 4.32
CA GLU A 87 -5.99 12.12 5.56
C GLU A 87 -6.07 10.62 5.95
N SER A 88 -5.11 10.18 6.77
CA SER A 88 -5.36 9.16 7.79
C SER A 88 -5.10 9.73 9.19
N SER A 89 -6.16 10.33 9.75
CA SER A 89 -6.39 10.49 11.20
C SER A 89 -7.40 9.43 11.64
N PRO A 90 -7.42 8.89 12.88
CA PRO A 90 -7.36 9.69 14.11
C PRO A 90 -6.69 9.00 15.32
N SER A 91 -5.70 9.66 15.94
CA SER A 91 -5.33 9.31 17.32
C SER A 91 -6.02 10.26 18.28
N GLY A 92 -6.86 9.69 19.13
CA GLY A 92 -7.75 10.38 20.05
C GLY A 92 -7.08 10.97 21.29
N THR A 93 -7.96 11.49 22.16
CA THR A 93 -7.71 12.18 23.43
C THR A 93 -7.34 13.66 23.29
N ALA A 94 -8.39 14.47 23.18
CA ALA A 94 -8.47 15.68 23.99
C ALA A 94 -9.81 15.64 24.71
N ASP A 95 -9.79 15.28 25.98
CA ASP A 95 -10.84 15.62 26.93
C ASP A 95 -10.54 17.05 27.40
N PRO A 96 -11.25 18.10 26.92
CA PRO A 96 -11.21 19.37 27.61
C PRO A 96 -12.24 19.28 28.74
N THR A 97 -11.80 18.91 29.93
CA THR A 97 -12.45 19.39 31.15
C THR A 97 -11.98 20.83 31.36
N PRO A 98 -12.77 21.89 31.06
CA PRO A 98 -12.41 23.24 31.47
C PRO A 98 -12.61 23.37 32.98
N GLU A 99 -11.55 23.12 33.74
CA GLU A 99 -11.45 23.51 35.14
C GLU A 99 -11.45 25.04 35.21
N ALA A 100 -12.51 25.61 35.78
CA ALA A 100 -12.69 27.05 35.92
C ALA A 100 -11.70 27.64 36.93
N PRO A 101 -10.94 28.70 36.58
CA PRO A 101 -10.24 29.47 37.60
C PRO A 101 -11.16 30.57 38.15
N SER A 102 -11.58 30.41 39.40
CA SER A 102 -11.86 31.51 40.33
C SER A 102 -11.05 31.20 41.59
N PRO A 103 -10.11 32.05 42.03
CA PRO A 103 -10.48 33.28 42.72
C PRO A 103 -9.52 34.49 42.54
N SER A 104 -10.05 35.70 42.42
CA SER A 104 -9.29 36.94 42.68
C SER A 104 -9.38 37.30 44.17
N THR A 105 -8.21 37.49 44.78
CA THR A 105 -8.00 38.13 46.08
C THR A 105 -8.00 39.65 45.93
#